data_AF-A0A3B9J8L8-F1
#
_entry.id   AF-A0A3B9J8L8-F1
#
_cell.length_a   1.000
_cell.length_b   1.000
_cell.length_c   1.000
_cell.angle_alpha   90.00
_cell.angle_beta   90.00
_cell.angle_gamma   90.00
#
_symmetry.space_group_name_H-M   'P 1'
#
loop_
_entity.id
_entity.type
_entity.pdbx_description
1 polymer ?
#
loop_
_entity_poly.entity_id
_entity_poly.type
_entity_poly.pdbx_seq_one_letter_code
_entity_poly.pdbx_strand_id
1 'polypeptide(L)'
;MSDALTALAASLACVEARLREPISVADMAAAAGYSLFHFERTFNKAVHHTPYDYLIRRRLSASAAELIHSERRITEIAADYQFQNTETYSRAFKRMFGTQPSQFRAQETLDPRFLLSPRGLAHLQNNALGDFLHTDSTLYPERPLAGWMTRLTSPEQTHELLAALRAAVPNAPAWYGVSLYPADWTKNGAFYLAAVELPASEALAPTFVRYSLPGGMYVAFRHTSAPAALPLTRDYAYQTWLPRSAQSAESHFDLEIYQPAQPCQLALKLD
;
A
#
# COMPACT_ATOMS: atom_id res chain seq x y z
N MET A 1 -5.23 -18.30 -17.85
CA MET A 1 -4.68 -17.21 -17.02
C MET A 1 -4.68 -17.56 -15.54
N SER A 2 -5.76 -18.15 -15.00
CA SER A 2 -5.87 -18.59 -13.60
C SER A 2 -4.71 -19.49 -13.15
N ASP A 3 -4.41 -20.56 -13.90
CA ASP A 3 -3.42 -21.57 -13.46
C ASP A 3 -2.00 -21.02 -13.34
N ALA A 4 -1.62 -20.09 -14.21
CA ALA A 4 -0.30 -19.44 -14.13
C ALA A 4 -0.17 -18.54 -12.91
N LEU A 5 -1.24 -17.80 -12.55
CA LEU A 5 -1.23 -16.97 -11.35
C LEU A 5 -1.24 -17.84 -10.08
N THR A 6 -1.95 -18.97 -10.09
CA THR A 6 -1.93 -19.94 -8.99
C THR A 6 -0.53 -20.53 -8.80
N ALA A 7 0.17 -20.90 -9.88
CA ALA A 7 1.55 -21.38 -9.83
C ALA A 7 2.50 -20.33 -9.24
N LEU A 8 2.38 -19.07 -9.65
CA LEU A 8 3.17 -17.99 -9.05
C LEU A 8 2.81 -17.75 -7.58
N ALA A 9 1.53 -17.83 -7.20
CA ALA A 9 1.11 -17.72 -5.81
C ALA A 9 1.72 -18.83 -4.93
N ALA A 10 1.92 -20.04 -5.46
CA ALA A 10 2.64 -21.09 -4.75
C ALA A 10 4.10 -20.72 -4.49
N SER A 11 4.80 -20.10 -5.45
CA SER A 11 6.17 -19.60 -5.23
C SER A 11 6.22 -18.49 -4.18
N LEU A 12 5.23 -17.59 -4.14
CA LEU A 12 5.12 -16.53 -3.14
C LEU A 12 4.90 -17.12 -1.75
N ALA A 13 3.98 -18.07 -1.60
CA ALA A 13 3.77 -18.79 -0.34
C ALA A 13 5.05 -19.50 0.13
N CYS A 14 5.82 -20.06 -0.81
CA CYS A 14 7.09 -20.70 -0.54
C CYS A 14 8.16 -19.74 0.00
N VAL A 15 8.15 -18.48 -0.44
CA VAL A 15 9.00 -17.41 0.12
C VAL A 15 8.56 -17.06 1.53
N GLU A 16 7.27 -16.82 1.76
CA GLU A 16 6.75 -16.42 3.06
C GLU A 16 7.01 -17.48 4.15
N ALA A 17 6.92 -18.76 3.79
CA ALA A 17 7.21 -19.86 4.70
C ALA A 17 8.70 -19.98 5.09
N ARG A 18 9.62 -19.38 4.31
CA ARG A 18 11.08 -19.57 4.43
C ARG A 18 11.87 -18.27 4.51
N LEU A 19 11.26 -17.18 5.00
CA LEU A 19 11.96 -15.89 5.12
C LEU A 19 13.22 -15.98 6.01
N ARG A 20 13.20 -16.85 7.03
CA ARG A 20 14.30 -17.06 7.98
C ARG A 20 15.18 -18.27 7.65
N GLU A 21 15.00 -18.86 6.49
CA GLU A 21 15.72 -20.05 6.05
C GLU A 21 16.42 -19.79 4.70
N PRO A 22 17.48 -20.55 4.36
CA PRO A 22 18.04 -20.51 3.02
C PRO A 22 16.99 -20.86 1.96
N ILE A 23 16.85 -19.98 0.96
CA ILE A 23 15.96 -20.17 -0.19
C ILE A 23 16.62 -19.55 -1.42
N SER A 24 16.65 -20.32 -2.50
CA SER A 24 17.14 -19.89 -3.81
C SER A 24 15.99 -19.55 -4.76
N VAL A 25 16.30 -18.83 -5.84
CA VAL A 25 15.33 -18.58 -6.92
C VAL A 25 14.90 -19.89 -7.60
N ALA A 26 15.79 -20.89 -7.64
CA ALA A 26 15.47 -22.21 -8.17
C ALA A 26 14.41 -22.93 -7.32
N ASP A 27 14.45 -22.78 -5.99
CA ASP A 27 13.42 -23.35 -5.11
C ASP A 27 12.06 -22.67 -5.33
N MET A 28 12.05 -21.35 -5.57
CA MET A 28 10.82 -20.62 -5.90
C MET A 28 10.24 -21.08 -7.24
N ALA A 29 11.10 -21.28 -8.25
CA ALA A 29 10.70 -21.80 -9.56
C ALA A 29 10.13 -23.22 -9.46
N ALA A 30 10.77 -24.09 -8.67
CA ALA A 30 10.32 -25.45 -8.42
C ALA A 30 8.94 -25.45 -7.73
N ALA A 31 8.70 -24.56 -6.77
CA ALA A 31 7.40 -24.41 -6.12
C ALA A 31 6.28 -23.97 -7.09
N ALA A 32 6.62 -23.22 -8.15
CA ALA A 32 5.69 -22.88 -9.23
C ALA A 32 5.57 -23.98 -10.31
N GLY A 33 6.39 -25.04 -10.26
CA GLY A 33 6.45 -26.06 -11.31
C GLY A 33 7.06 -25.55 -12.63
N TYR A 34 7.90 -24.51 -12.59
CA TYR A 34 8.48 -23.87 -13.76
C TYR A 34 9.99 -24.07 -13.86
N SER A 35 10.51 -24.04 -15.09
CA SER A 35 11.95 -23.87 -15.30
C SER A 35 12.39 -22.49 -14.81
N LEU A 36 13.65 -22.36 -14.37
CA LEU A 36 14.19 -21.11 -13.81
C LEU A 36 13.98 -19.91 -14.76
N PHE A 37 14.33 -20.08 -16.04
CA PHE A 37 14.19 -19.02 -17.03
C PHE A 37 12.72 -18.58 -17.26
N HIS A 38 11.80 -19.56 -17.36
CA HIS A 38 10.38 -19.24 -17.52
C HIS A 38 9.82 -18.57 -16.27
N PHE A 39 10.23 -19.06 -15.09
CA PHE A 39 9.83 -18.52 -13.80
C PHE A 39 10.24 -17.05 -13.65
N GLU A 40 11.50 -16.70 -13.85
CA GLU A 40 11.98 -15.32 -13.67
C GLU A 40 11.22 -14.33 -14.56
N ARG A 41 11.00 -14.69 -15.82
CA ARG A 41 10.25 -13.86 -16.77
C ARG A 41 8.79 -13.68 -16.35
N THR A 42 8.11 -14.77 -16.01
CA THR A 42 6.68 -14.76 -15.67
C THR A 42 6.44 -14.12 -14.31
N PHE A 43 7.31 -14.37 -13.33
CA PHE A 43 7.27 -13.76 -12.00
C PHE A 43 7.46 -12.24 -12.09
N ASN A 44 8.51 -11.76 -12.78
CA ASN A 44 8.75 -10.32 -12.88
C ASN A 44 7.59 -9.59 -13.59
N LYS A 45 7.00 -10.21 -14.61
CA LYS A 45 5.84 -9.65 -15.31
C LYS A 45 4.61 -9.50 -14.40
N ALA A 46 4.36 -10.45 -13.50
CA ALA A 46 3.15 -10.47 -12.68
C ALA A 46 3.30 -9.80 -11.30
N VAL A 47 4.47 -9.95 -10.69
CA VAL A 47 4.78 -9.44 -9.34
C VAL A 47 5.39 -8.04 -9.39
N HIS A 48 5.94 -7.64 -10.54
CA HIS A 48 6.70 -6.39 -10.73
C HIS A 48 7.95 -6.27 -9.86
N HIS A 49 8.48 -7.42 -9.43
CA HIS A 49 9.77 -7.57 -8.75
C HIS A 49 10.49 -8.77 -9.34
N THR A 50 11.83 -8.75 -9.36
CA THR A 50 12.56 -10.00 -9.59
C THR A 50 12.35 -10.93 -8.38
N PRO A 51 12.44 -12.27 -8.53
CA PRO A 51 12.25 -13.17 -7.40
C PRO A 51 13.19 -12.89 -6.22
N TYR A 52 14.45 -12.56 -6.50
CA TYR A 52 15.42 -12.20 -5.48
C TYR A 52 15.09 -10.85 -4.81
N ASP A 53 14.73 -9.82 -5.59
CA ASP A 53 14.32 -8.52 -5.02
C ASP A 53 13.08 -8.66 -4.12
N TYR A 54 12.09 -9.46 -4.54
CA TYR A 54 10.92 -9.77 -3.71
C TYR A 54 11.32 -10.40 -2.37
N LEU A 55 12.16 -11.45 -2.40
CA LEU A 55 12.65 -12.12 -1.19
C LEU A 55 13.35 -11.15 -0.23
N ILE A 56 14.28 -10.33 -0.75
CA ILE A 56 15.03 -9.38 0.08
C ILE A 56 14.10 -8.32 0.69
N ARG A 57 13.16 -7.78 -0.09
CA ARG A 57 12.19 -6.79 0.41
C ARG A 57 11.25 -7.37 1.46
N ARG A 58 10.82 -8.63 1.31
CA ARG A 58 10.01 -9.33 2.32
C ARG A 58 10.79 -9.58 3.60
N ARG A 59 12.05 -10.02 3.52
CA ARG A 59 12.95 -10.16 4.67
C ARG A 59 13.16 -8.83 5.39
N LEU A 60 13.46 -7.76 4.65
CA LEU A 60 13.62 -6.42 5.22
C LEU A 60 12.33 -5.96 5.91
N SER A 61 11.17 -6.10 5.26
CA SER A 61 9.87 -5.70 5.81
C SER A 61 9.50 -6.47 7.08
N ALA A 62 9.73 -7.79 7.10
CA ALA A 62 9.50 -8.61 8.28
C ALA A 62 10.48 -8.26 9.41
N SER A 63 11.76 -8.02 9.10
CA SER A 63 12.75 -7.61 10.08
C SER A 63 12.49 -6.22 10.66
N ALA A 64 11.92 -5.30 9.86
CA ALA A 64 11.57 -3.94 10.29
C ALA A 64 10.48 -3.95 11.37
N ALA A 65 9.47 -4.81 11.22
CA ALA A 65 8.46 -5.02 12.26
C ALA A 65 9.08 -5.55 13.56
N GLU A 66 9.99 -6.53 13.46
CA GLU A 66 10.68 -7.09 14.63
C GLU A 66 11.62 -6.08 15.30
N LEU A 67 12.28 -5.21 14.53
CA LEU A 67 13.15 -4.16 15.05
C LEU A 67 12.44 -3.18 15.98
N ILE A 68 11.15 -2.92 15.73
CA ILE A 68 10.34 -1.96 16.49
C ILE A 68 9.64 -2.62 17.68
N HIS A 69 9.34 -3.91 17.59
CA HIS A 69 8.63 -4.64 18.64
C HIS A 69 9.55 -5.47 19.54
N SER A 70 10.87 -5.38 19.40
CA SER A 70 11.81 -6.14 20.22
C SER A 70 13.12 -5.40 20.52
N GLU A 71 13.73 -5.76 21.65
CA GLU A 71 15.06 -5.28 22.07
C GLU A 71 16.21 -6.15 21.54
N ARG A 72 15.93 -7.12 20.66
CA ARG A 72 16.94 -8.05 20.13
C ARG A 72 18.05 -7.28 19.40
N ARG A 73 19.27 -7.84 19.36
CA ARG A 73 20.38 -7.16 18.69
C ARG A 73 20.14 -7.11 17.19
N ILE A 74 20.42 -5.97 16.55
CA ILE A 74 20.26 -5.78 15.09
C ILE A 74 21.05 -6.86 14.31
N THR A 75 22.22 -7.25 14.82
CA THR A 75 23.05 -8.32 14.26
C THR A 75 22.36 -9.69 14.25
N GLU A 76 21.61 -10.00 15.31
CA GLU A 76 20.88 -11.27 15.45
C GLU A 76 19.66 -11.28 14.52
N ILE A 77 18.89 -10.19 14.50
CA ILE A 77 17.76 -10.04 13.57
C ILE A 77 18.23 -10.16 12.11
N ALA A 78 19.33 -9.49 11.75
CA ALA A 78 19.90 -9.60 10.41
C ALA A 78 20.27 -11.05 10.04
N ALA A 79 20.90 -11.78 10.97
CA ALA A 79 21.28 -13.17 10.78
C ALA A 79 20.06 -14.08 10.63
N ASP A 80 19.01 -13.90 11.46
CA ASP A 80 17.77 -14.67 11.38
C ASP A 80 17.09 -14.51 10.01
N TYR A 81 17.09 -13.30 9.46
CA TYR A 81 16.59 -13.02 8.11
C TYR A 81 17.64 -13.28 7.01
N GLN A 82 18.62 -14.13 7.27
CA GLN A 82 19.56 -14.69 6.29
C GLN A 82 20.45 -13.65 5.59
N PHE A 83 20.76 -12.54 6.27
CA PHE A 83 21.79 -11.63 5.81
C PHE A 83 23.16 -12.11 6.30
N GLN A 84 24.12 -12.21 5.38
CA GLN A 84 25.47 -12.72 5.66
C GLN A 84 26.21 -11.91 6.72
N ASN A 85 25.98 -10.59 6.74
CA ASN A 85 26.55 -9.69 7.74
C ASN A 85 25.67 -8.44 7.91
N THR A 86 25.90 -7.73 9.00
CA THR A 86 25.13 -6.56 9.41
C THR A 86 25.35 -5.35 8.50
N GLU A 87 26.48 -5.26 7.81
CA GLU A 87 26.77 -4.18 6.86
C GLU A 87 25.88 -4.28 5.62
N THR A 88 25.78 -5.48 5.02
CA THR A 88 24.88 -5.78 3.90
C THR A 88 23.43 -5.54 4.30
N TYR A 89 23.03 -5.99 5.49
CA TYR A 89 21.70 -5.72 6.03
C TYR A 89 21.44 -4.21 6.14
N SER A 90 22.32 -3.46 6.81
CA SER A 90 22.12 -2.03 7.04
C SER A 90 22.07 -1.23 5.74
N ARG A 91 22.90 -1.58 4.75
CA ARG A 91 22.87 -0.97 3.41
C ARG A 91 21.55 -1.25 2.70
N ALA A 92 21.09 -2.50 2.70
CA ALA A 92 19.82 -2.88 2.08
C ALA A 92 18.62 -2.23 2.79
N PHE A 93 18.66 -2.18 4.13
CA PHE A 93 17.65 -1.55 4.97
C PHE A 93 17.55 -0.05 4.71
N LYS A 94 18.69 0.67 4.74
CA LYS A 94 18.73 2.10 4.42
C LYS A 94 18.27 2.39 2.99
N ARG A 95 18.61 1.52 2.03
CA ARG A 95 18.12 1.65 0.66
C ARG A 95 16.61 1.53 0.55
N MET A 96 15.99 0.65 1.35
CA MET A 96 14.54 0.41 1.30
C MET A 96 13.75 1.45 2.11
N PHE A 97 14.22 1.81 3.31
CA PHE A 97 13.49 2.63 4.27
C PHE A 97 14.05 4.05 4.44
N GLY A 98 15.11 4.40 3.72
CA GLY A 98 15.76 5.72 3.80
C GLY A 98 16.61 5.96 5.05
N THR A 99 16.47 5.14 6.10
CA THR A 99 17.12 5.31 7.40
C THR A 99 17.85 4.04 7.86
N GLN A 100 18.81 4.18 8.78
CA GLN A 100 19.54 3.04 9.32
C GLN A 100 18.67 2.22 10.29
N PRO A 101 18.91 0.90 10.43
CA PRO A 101 18.13 0.05 11.35
C PRO A 101 18.05 0.56 12.79
N SER A 102 19.15 1.14 13.31
CA SER A 102 19.20 1.70 14.67
C SER A 102 18.35 2.97 14.82
N GLN A 103 18.34 3.82 13.79
CA GLN A 103 17.52 5.03 13.76
C GLN A 103 16.04 4.66 13.58
N PHE A 104 15.76 3.66 12.74
CA PHE A 104 14.41 3.13 12.54
C PHE A 104 13.79 2.61 13.83
N ARG A 105 14.56 1.86 14.63
CA ARG A 105 14.12 1.40 15.96
C ARG A 105 13.73 2.57 16.88
N ALA A 106 14.49 3.67 16.84
CA ALA A 106 14.23 4.83 17.69
C ALA A 106 13.01 5.66 17.28
N GLN A 107 12.49 5.50 16.05
CA GLN A 107 11.33 6.25 15.57
C GLN A 107 10.00 5.78 16.21
N GLU A 108 9.99 4.59 16.84
CA GLU A 108 8.84 3.95 17.52
C GLU A 108 7.55 3.77 16.70
N THR A 109 7.47 4.28 15.48
CA THR A 109 6.31 4.16 14.59
C THR A 109 6.75 3.61 13.24
N LEU A 110 5.99 2.63 12.76
CA LEU A 110 6.17 2.00 11.47
C LEU A 110 4.90 2.11 10.68
N ASP A 111 4.95 2.85 9.58
CA ASP A 111 3.84 2.89 8.66
C ASP A 111 3.84 1.62 7.78
N PRO A 112 2.89 0.69 7.98
CA PRO A 112 2.86 -0.59 7.28
C PRO A 112 2.63 -0.43 5.77
N ARG A 113 2.16 0.72 5.27
CA ARG A 113 1.96 0.93 3.83
C ARG A 113 3.28 0.91 3.08
N PHE A 114 4.38 1.31 3.72
CA PHE A 114 5.72 1.29 3.12
C PHE A 114 6.44 -0.06 3.28
N LEU A 115 5.83 -1.03 3.97
CA LEU A 115 6.33 -2.39 4.06
C LEU A 115 5.76 -3.22 2.91
N LEU A 116 6.59 -3.99 2.23
CA LEU A 116 6.09 -4.93 1.24
C LEU A 116 5.30 -6.03 1.96
N SER A 117 3.97 -6.07 1.78
CA SER A 117 3.11 -7.10 2.36
C SER A 117 3.30 -8.45 1.64
N PRO A 118 3.02 -9.59 2.31
CA PRO A 118 2.95 -10.88 1.64
C PRO A 118 2.03 -10.82 0.42
N ARG A 119 2.55 -11.17 -0.76
CA ARG A 119 1.75 -11.21 -1.99
C ARG A 119 1.09 -12.58 -2.15
N GLY A 120 -0.18 -12.58 -2.55
CA GLY A 120 -0.95 -13.78 -2.83
C GLY A 120 -1.63 -13.74 -4.19
N LEU A 121 -2.50 -14.73 -4.43
CA LEU A 121 -3.27 -14.82 -5.68
C LEU A 121 -4.11 -13.55 -5.94
N ALA A 122 -4.71 -12.97 -4.90
CA ALA A 122 -5.50 -11.75 -5.02
C ALA A 122 -4.67 -10.57 -5.56
N HIS A 123 -3.44 -10.38 -5.06
CA HIS A 123 -2.53 -9.34 -5.59
C HIS A 123 -2.19 -9.58 -7.05
N LEU A 124 -1.89 -10.82 -7.42
CA LEU A 124 -1.55 -11.18 -8.80
C LEU A 124 -2.74 -10.96 -9.75
N GLN A 125 -3.95 -11.33 -9.32
CA GLN A 125 -5.17 -11.10 -10.08
C GLN A 125 -5.45 -9.60 -10.24
N ASN A 126 -5.28 -8.83 -9.18
CA ASN A 126 -5.42 -7.38 -9.23
C ASN A 126 -4.41 -6.77 -10.23
N ASN A 127 -3.12 -7.10 -10.12
CA ASN A 127 -2.07 -6.61 -11.03
C ASN A 127 -2.32 -6.99 -12.50
N ALA A 128 -2.91 -8.17 -12.74
CA ALA A 128 -3.23 -8.63 -14.09
C ALA A 128 -4.32 -7.80 -14.78
N LEU A 129 -5.09 -6.99 -14.05
CA LEU A 129 -6.07 -6.07 -14.63
C LEU A 129 -5.40 -4.95 -15.44
N GLY A 130 -4.17 -4.57 -15.10
CA GLY A 130 -3.37 -3.61 -15.86
C GLY A 130 -3.82 -2.15 -15.81
N ASP A 131 -5.10 -1.88 -15.55
CA ASP A 131 -5.71 -0.54 -15.67
C ASP A 131 -5.13 0.52 -14.71
N PHE A 132 -4.62 0.12 -13.54
CA PHE A 132 -3.97 1.04 -12.58
C PHE A 132 -2.45 1.15 -12.76
N LEU A 133 -1.86 0.41 -13.71
CA LEU A 133 -0.41 0.50 -13.98
C LEU A 133 -0.04 1.79 -14.72
N HIS A 134 -1.02 2.45 -15.33
CA HIS A 134 -0.88 3.76 -15.95
C HIS A 134 -1.35 4.82 -14.97
N THR A 135 -0.41 5.69 -14.58
CA THR A 135 -0.65 6.75 -13.61
C THR A 135 -0.49 8.08 -14.30
N ASP A 136 -1.51 8.92 -14.20
CA ASP A 136 -1.44 10.31 -14.60
C ASP A 136 -1.19 11.16 -13.37
N SER A 137 -0.16 12.01 -13.44
CA SER A 137 0.04 13.06 -12.45
C SER A 137 -0.78 14.27 -12.86
N THR A 138 -1.53 14.85 -11.93
CA THR A 138 -2.39 16.00 -12.20
C THR A 138 -2.33 16.98 -11.04
N LEU A 139 -2.35 18.27 -11.37
CA LEU A 139 -2.54 19.32 -10.39
C LEU A 139 -3.99 19.28 -9.90
N TYR A 140 -4.16 18.98 -8.62
CA TYR A 140 -5.46 18.97 -7.96
C TYR A 140 -5.59 20.24 -7.10
N PRO A 141 -6.64 21.06 -7.30
CA PRO A 141 -6.84 22.26 -6.48
C PRO A 141 -7.20 21.88 -5.04
N GLU A 142 -6.94 22.80 -4.11
CA GLU A 142 -7.47 22.68 -2.75
C GLU A 142 -9.01 22.61 -2.80
N ARG A 143 -9.61 21.69 -2.04
CA ARG A 143 -11.07 21.52 -2.00
C ARG A 143 -11.59 21.49 -0.56
N PRO A 144 -12.60 22.30 -0.23
CA PRO A 144 -13.29 22.18 1.05
C PRO A 144 -14.22 20.97 1.01
N LEU A 145 -13.93 19.97 1.83
CA LEU A 145 -14.73 18.76 1.97
C LEU A 145 -15.56 18.80 3.24
N ALA A 146 -16.75 18.20 3.18
CA ALA A 146 -17.60 17.99 4.34
C ALA A 146 -18.31 16.63 4.29
N GLY A 147 -18.42 15.97 5.44
CA GLY A 147 -19.14 14.70 5.54
C GLY A 147 -18.94 14.00 6.87
N TRP A 148 -19.13 12.68 6.90
CA TRP A 148 -19.03 11.88 8.11
C TRP A 148 -17.66 11.24 8.28
N MET A 149 -17.18 11.23 9.52
CA MET A 149 -15.91 10.63 9.88
C MET A 149 -16.12 9.48 10.86
N THR A 150 -15.37 8.40 10.66
CA THR A 150 -15.26 7.27 11.58
C THR A 150 -13.79 6.97 11.87
N ARG A 151 -13.52 6.30 12.99
CA ARG A 151 -12.22 5.68 13.20
C ARG A 151 -12.12 4.46 12.28
N LEU A 152 -10.99 4.28 11.61
CA LEU A 152 -10.78 3.17 10.68
C LEU A 152 -10.54 1.88 11.49
N THR A 153 -11.58 1.05 11.60
CA THR A 153 -11.54 -0.24 12.30
C THR A 153 -11.59 -1.44 11.35
N SER A 154 -12.33 -1.33 10.24
CA SER A 154 -12.38 -2.35 9.19
C SER A 154 -12.68 -1.74 7.82
N PRO A 155 -12.32 -2.42 6.72
CA PRO A 155 -12.70 -1.98 5.37
C PRO A 155 -14.22 -1.87 5.20
N GLU A 156 -15.02 -2.81 5.71
CA GLU A 156 -16.47 -2.82 5.55
C GLU A 156 -17.13 -1.54 6.06
N GLN A 157 -16.69 -1.07 7.24
CA GLN A 157 -17.20 0.17 7.83
C GLN A 157 -16.97 1.39 6.93
N THR A 158 -15.80 1.48 6.28
CA THR A 158 -15.49 2.60 5.37
C THR A 158 -16.42 2.59 4.14
N HIS A 159 -16.71 1.40 3.61
CA HIS A 159 -17.63 1.23 2.49
C HIS A 159 -19.08 1.57 2.87
N GLU A 160 -19.52 1.15 4.05
CA GLU A 160 -20.86 1.45 4.57
C GLU A 160 -21.04 2.96 4.78
N LEU A 161 -20.04 3.64 5.36
CA LEU A 161 -20.09 5.09 5.58
C LEU A 161 -20.16 5.86 4.26
N LEU A 162 -19.34 5.48 3.28
CA LEU A 162 -19.37 6.07 1.96
C LEU A 162 -20.71 5.81 1.24
N ALA A 163 -21.24 4.58 1.33
CA ALA A 163 -22.53 4.25 0.74
C ALA A 163 -23.68 5.05 1.37
N ALA A 164 -23.67 5.22 2.70
CA ALA A 164 -24.63 6.05 3.42
C ALA A 164 -24.56 7.52 2.95
N LEU A 165 -23.35 8.07 2.79
CA LEU A 165 -23.20 9.44 2.31
C LEU A 165 -23.71 9.61 0.88
N ARG A 166 -23.41 8.63 0.00
CA ARG A 166 -23.91 8.63 -1.38
C ARG A 166 -25.43 8.59 -1.44
N ALA A 167 -26.08 7.87 -0.54
CA ALA A 167 -27.54 7.85 -0.44
C ALA A 167 -28.10 9.19 0.09
N ALA A 168 -27.40 9.83 1.03
CA ALA A 168 -27.81 11.12 1.60
C ALA A 168 -27.60 12.30 0.63
N VAL A 169 -26.58 12.23 -0.23
CA VAL A 169 -26.25 13.28 -1.21
C VAL A 169 -26.09 12.65 -2.60
N PRO A 170 -27.18 12.17 -3.24
CA PRO A 170 -27.11 11.37 -4.46
C PRO A 170 -26.72 12.14 -5.72
N ASN A 171 -26.87 13.47 -5.69
CA ASN A 171 -26.60 14.35 -6.84
C ASN A 171 -25.23 15.05 -6.74
N ALA A 172 -24.35 14.62 -5.83
CA ALA A 172 -23.01 15.18 -5.75
C ALA A 172 -22.23 14.90 -7.06
N PRO A 173 -21.45 15.86 -7.57
CA PRO A 173 -20.61 15.64 -8.76
C PRO A 173 -19.49 14.62 -8.50
N ALA A 174 -19.07 14.49 -7.24
CA ALA A 174 -18.13 13.49 -6.78
C ALA A 174 -18.34 13.22 -5.28
N TRP A 175 -17.92 12.03 -4.84
CA TRP A 175 -17.77 11.66 -3.43
C TRP A 175 -16.31 11.30 -3.16
N TYR A 176 -15.88 11.57 -1.95
CA TYR A 176 -14.50 11.45 -1.52
C TYR A 176 -14.43 10.51 -0.33
N GLY A 177 -13.51 9.55 -0.38
CA GLY A 177 -13.03 8.82 0.78
C GLY A 177 -11.66 9.34 1.15
N VAL A 178 -11.49 9.88 2.35
CA VAL A 178 -10.18 10.34 2.84
C VAL A 178 -9.77 9.47 4.00
N SER A 179 -8.79 8.59 3.79
CA SER A 179 -8.15 7.87 4.89
C SER A 179 -7.10 8.78 5.51
N LEU A 180 -7.26 9.15 6.77
CA LEU A 180 -6.40 10.08 7.50
C LEU A 180 -5.48 9.33 8.45
N TYR A 181 -4.19 9.63 8.39
CA TYR A 181 -3.11 8.98 9.11
C TYR A 181 -2.34 10.02 9.95
N PRO A 182 -2.83 10.35 11.17
CA PRO A 182 -2.05 11.12 12.15
C PRO A 182 -0.64 10.54 12.37
N ALA A 183 0.32 11.34 12.82
CA ALA A 183 1.73 10.90 12.94
C ALA A 183 1.93 9.61 13.78
N ASP A 184 1.02 9.35 14.71
CA ASP A 184 1.00 8.19 15.62
C ASP A 184 -0.14 7.21 15.30
N TRP A 185 -0.69 7.22 14.08
CA TRP A 185 -1.88 6.43 13.70
C TRP A 185 -1.69 4.92 13.89
N THR A 186 -0.46 4.44 13.87
CA THR A 186 -0.14 3.03 14.09
C THR A 186 -0.36 2.60 15.55
N LYS A 187 -0.33 3.58 16.48
CA LYS A 187 -0.64 3.40 17.91
C LYS A 187 -2.07 3.84 18.23
N ASN A 188 -2.50 4.99 17.70
CA ASN A 188 -3.76 5.64 18.09
C ASN A 188 -4.92 5.46 17.09
N GLY A 189 -4.66 4.82 15.95
CA GLY A 189 -5.62 4.52 14.90
C GLY A 189 -5.65 5.59 13.80
N ALA A 190 -6.11 5.17 12.63
CA ALA A 190 -6.41 6.04 11.51
C ALA A 190 -7.90 6.42 11.51
N PHE A 191 -8.27 7.41 10.69
CA PHE A 191 -9.66 7.82 10.49
C PHE A 191 -10.04 7.69 9.03
N TYR A 192 -11.34 7.58 8.76
CA TYR A 192 -11.88 7.62 7.41
C TYR A 192 -12.99 8.67 7.36
N LEU A 193 -12.87 9.60 6.42
CA LEU A 193 -13.87 10.61 6.12
C LEU A 193 -14.53 10.27 4.79
N ALA A 194 -15.82 9.96 4.81
CA ALA A 194 -16.65 10.01 3.62
C ALA A 194 -17.15 11.45 3.46
N ALA A 195 -16.86 12.09 2.33
CA ALA A 195 -17.21 13.49 2.11
C ALA A 195 -17.69 13.82 0.70
N VAL A 196 -18.33 14.98 0.58
CA VAL A 196 -18.59 15.69 -0.67
C VAL A 196 -17.89 17.05 -0.61
N GLU A 197 -17.69 17.68 -1.76
CA GLU A 197 -17.22 19.06 -1.79
C GLU A 197 -18.34 19.99 -1.29
N LEU A 198 -18.03 20.83 -0.32
CA LEU A 198 -18.96 21.79 0.28
C LEU A 198 -18.23 23.11 0.53
N PRO A 199 -18.57 24.20 -0.20
CA PRO A 199 -17.97 25.51 -0.02
C PRO A 199 -17.88 25.93 1.45
N ALA A 200 -16.79 26.61 1.82
CA ALA A 200 -16.55 27.03 3.20
C ALA A 200 -17.63 27.98 3.74
N SER A 201 -18.30 28.72 2.85
CA SER A 201 -19.41 29.63 3.17
C SER A 201 -20.73 28.93 3.49
N GLU A 202 -20.88 27.65 3.15
CA GLU A 202 -22.15 26.92 3.30
C GLU A 202 -22.32 26.36 4.72
N ALA A 203 -23.56 26.30 5.22
CA ALA A 203 -23.83 25.78 6.55
C ALA A 203 -23.59 24.27 6.61
N LEU A 204 -22.97 23.81 7.70
CA LEU A 204 -22.65 22.41 7.91
C LEU A 204 -23.84 21.69 8.55
N ALA A 205 -24.19 20.49 8.05
CA ALA A 205 -25.12 19.62 8.76
C ALA A 205 -24.55 19.28 10.16
N PRO A 206 -25.37 19.17 11.22
CA PRO A 206 -24.87 19.05 12.60
C PRO A 206 -23.90 17.88 12.86
N THR A 207 -23.97 16.82 12.04
CA THR A 207 -23.14 15.61 12.18
C THR A 207 -21.93 15.60 11.24
N PHE A 208 -21.81 16.58 10.34
CA PHE A 208 -20.71 16.64 9.40
C PHE A 208 -19.48 17.25 10.08
N VAL A 209 -18.31 16.82 9.63
CA VAL A 209 -17.02 17.47 9.90
C VAL A 209 -16.51 18.11 8.62
N ARG A 210 -15.67 19.13 8.75
CA ARG A 210 -14.99 19.77 7.62
C ARG A 210 -13.54 19.30 7.54
N TYR A 211 -13.04 19.17 6.32
CA TYR A 211 -11.64 18.88 6.03
C TYR A 211 -11.25 19.68 4.78
N SER A 212 -10.13 20.41 4.84
CA SER A 212 -9.56 21.03 3.64
C SER A 212 -8.63 20.04 2.98
N LEU A 213 -9.02 19.50 1.83
CA LEU A 213 -8.16 18.64 1.03
C LEU A 213 -7.04 19.51 0.43
N PRO A 214 -5.76 19.28 0.78
CA PRO A 214 -4.68 20.14 0.32
C PRO A 214 -4.60 20.19 -1.20
N GLY A 215 -4.39 21.38 -1.77
CA GLY A 215 -4.03 21.50 -3.18
C GLY A 215 -2.61 20.96 -3.43
N GLY A 216 -2.32 20.54 -4.66
CA GLY A 216 -0.98 20.12 -5.05
C GLY A 216 -0.96 19.13 -6.20
N MET A 217 0.21 18.53 -6.42
CA MET A 217 0.36 17.45 -7.40
C MET A 217 -0.12 16.14 -6.80
N TYR A 218 -0.96 15.42 -7.54
CA TYR A 218 -1.43 14.09 -7.18
C TYR A 218 -1.10 13.11 -8.27
N VAL A 219 -0.81 11.88 -7.88
CA VAL A 219 -0.81 10.73 -8.78
C VAL A 219 -2.09 9.92 -8.55
N ALA A 220 -2.82 9.60 -9.62
CA ALA A 220 -4.06 8.83 -9.54
C ALA A 220 -3.91 7.42 -10.14
N PHE A 221 -4.35 6.42 -9.39
CA PHE A 221 -4.43 5.02 -9.78
C PHE A 221 -5.90 4.68 -10.06
N ARG A 222 -6.19 4.29 -11.30
CA ARG A 222 -7.54 3.93 -11.73
C ARG A 222 -7.92 2.54 -11.19
N HIS A 223 -8.83 2.49 -10.22
CA HIS A 223 -9.32 1.26 -9.62
C HIS A 223 -10.61 0.77 -10.31
N THR A 224 -10.52 -0.32 -11.08
CA THR A 224 -11.64 -0.92 -11.83
C THR A 224 -12.25 -2.15 -11.16
N SER A 225 -11.71 -2.60 -10.03
CA SER A 225 -12.22 -3.76 -9.28
C SER A 225 -13.35 -3.38 -8.32
N ALA A 226 -13.90 -4.41 -7.66
CA ALA A 226 -14.81 -4.22 -6.54
C ALA A 226 -14.13 -3.40 -5.42
N PRO A 227 -14.85 -2.50 -4.73
CA PRO A 227 -14.27 -1.65 -3.68
C PRO A 227 -13.47 -2.40 -2.60
N ALA A 228 -13.88 -3.62 -2.24
CA ALA A 228 -13.16 -4.48 -1.30
C ALA A 228 -11.72 -4.84 -1.75
N ALA A 229 -11.40 -4.71 -3.03
CA ALA A 229 -10.06 -4.94 -3.60
C ALA A 229 -9.19 -3.67 -3.61
N LEU A 230 -9.72 -2.51 -3.22
CA LEU A 230 -8.97 -1.24 -3.17
C LEU A 230 -7.69 -1.32 -2.32
N PRO A 231 -7.64 -2.06 -1.19
CA PRO A 231 -6.39 -2.29 -0.47
C PRO A 231 -5.28 -2.91 -1.33
N LEU A 232 -5.61 -3.75 -2.32
CA LEU A 232 -4.62 -4.34 -3.25
C LEU A 232 -4.03 -3.28 -4.20
N THR A 233 -4.84 -2.29 -4.59
CA THR A 233 -4.38 -1.16 -5.41
C THR A 233 -3.50 -0.22 -4.59
N ARG A 234 -3.86 0.03 -3.33
CA ARG A 234 -3.03 0.79 -2.38
C ARG A 234 -1.69 0.10 -2.13
N ASP A 235 -1.71 -1.21 -1.92
CA ASP A 235 -0.52 -2.05 -1.79
C ASP A 235 0.41 -1.92 -3.01
N TYR A 236 -0.14 -1.92 -4.22
CA TYR A 236 0.64 -1.67 -5.44
C TYR A 236 1.22 -0.25 -5.46
N ALA A 237 0.40 0.76 -5.18
CA ALA A 237 0.80 2.17 -5.21
C ALA A 237 1.99 2.43 -4.28
N TYR A 238 1.90 2.01 -3.01
CA TYR A 238 2.93 2.26 -2.01
C TYR A 238 4.14 1.33 -2.06
N GLN A 239 3.94 0.04 -2.37
CA GLN A 239 5.00 -0.96 -2.17
C GLN A 239 5.68 -1.38 -3.48
N THR A 240 5.09 -1.00 -4.62
CA THR A 240 5.61 -1.36 -5.95
C THR A 240 5.85 -0.12 -6.81
N TRP A 241 4.87 0.77 -6.99
CA TRP A 241 5.01 1.96 -7.83
C TRP A 241 5.88 3.04 -7.18
N LEU A 242 5.51 3.51 -5.98
CA LEU A 242 6.17 4.63 -5.30
C LEU A 242 7.69 4.41 -5.11
N PRO A 243 8.16 3.24 -4.63
CA PRO A 243 9.60 2.99 -4.43
C PRO A 243 10.40 2.90 -5.74
N ARG A 244 9.71 2.79 -6.88
CA ARG A 244 10.30 2.78 -8.22
C ARG A 244 10.11 4.10 -8.95
N SER A 245 9.22 4.95 -8.44
CA SER A 245 9.05 6.33 -8.90
C SER A 245 10.22 7.17 -8.39
N ALA A 246 10.54 8.27 -9.09
CA ALA A 246 11.45 9.29 -8.58
C ALA A 246 10.75 10.27 -7.62
N GLN A 247 9.53 9.94 -7.18
CA GLN A 247 8.64 10.79 -6.40
C GLN A 247 8.61 10.34 -4.94
N SER A 248 8.25 11.25 -4.05
CA SER A 248 7.77 10.95 -2.71
C SER A 248 6.31 11.39 -2.58
N ALA A 249 5.61 10.80 -1.63
CA ALA A 249 4.19 11.04 -1.41
C ALA A 249 3.94 11.41 0.05
N GLU A 250 3.02 12.34 0.25
CA GLU A 250 2.58 12.75 1.57
C GLU A 250 1.90 11.57 2.26
N SER A 251 2.40 11.18 3.43
CA SER A 251 1.92 10.00 4.13
C SER A 251 0.74 10.28 5.07
N HIS A 252 0.24 11.51 5.19
CA HIS A 252 -0.78 11.85 6.17
C HIS A 252 -2.20 11.49 5.74
N PHE A 253 -2.43 11.23 4.45
CA PHE A 253 -3.73 10.77 3.98
C PHE A 253 -3.65 10.02 2.64
N ASP A 254 -4.65 9.18 2.38
CA ASP A 254 -4.96 8.65 1.05
C ASP A 254 -6.30 9.22 0.59
N LEU A 255 -6.42 9.51 -0.71
CA LEU A 255 -7.64 10.04 -1.31
C LEU A 255 -8.28 9.01 -2.24
N GLU A 256 -9.57 8.79 -2.08
CA GLU A 256 -10.42 7.98 -2.95
C GLU A 256 -11.45 8.91 -3.60
N ILE A 257 -11.49 8.97 -4.93
CA ILE A 257 -12.40 9.83 -5.68
C ILE A 257 -13.40 8.95 -6.44
N TYR A 258 -14.68 9.17 -6.16
CA TYR A 258 -15.80 8.47 -6.78
C TYR A 258 -16.60 9.48 -7.60
N GLN A 259 -16.64 9.28 -8.92
CA GLN A 259 -17.46 10.08 -9.83
C GLN A 259 -18.56 9.21 -10.46
N PRO A 260 -19.74 9.77 -10.76
CA PRO A 260 -20.79 9.04 -11.46
C PRO A 260 -20.27 8.40 -12.76
N ALA A 261 -20.57 7.11 -12.95
CA ALA A 261 -20.20 6.33 -14.14
C ALA A 261 -18.69 6.27 -14.46
N GLN A 262 -17.81 6.62 -13.52
CA GLN A 262 -16.37 6.46 -13.65
C GLN A 262 -15.82 5.46 -12.63
N PRO A 263 -14.73 4.74 -12.95
CA PRO A 263 -14.01 3.93 -11.97
C PRO A 263 -13.49 4.80 -10.82
N CYS A 264 -13.37 4.20 -9.64
CA CYS A 264 -12.76 4.86 -8.49
C CYS A 264 -11.30 5.24 -8.81
N GLN A 265 -10.86 6.39 -8.33
CA GLN A 265 -9.45 6.77 -8.38
C GLN A 265 -8.88 6.77 -6.96
N LEU A 266 -7.84 5.97 -6.73
CA LEU A 266 -6.98 6.12 -5.55
C LEU A 266 -5.91 7.14 -5.89
N ALA A 267 -5.88 8.28 -5.21
CA ALA A 267 -4.93 9.34 -5.45
C ALA A 267 -4.01 9.53 -4.23
N LEU A 268 -2.70 9.63 -4.51
CA LEU A 268 -1.69 9.98 -3.52
C LEU A 268 -1.19 11.40 -3.82
N LYS A 269 -1.13 12.25 -2.81
CA LYS A 269 -0.52 13.57 -2.95
C LYS A 269 1.00 13.40 -3.00
N LEU A 270 1.65 14.01 -3.99
CA LEU A 270 3.10 14.05 -4.10
C LEU A 270 3.67 15.21 -3.25
N ASP A 271 4.90 15.06 -2.78
CA ASP A 271 5.63 16.12 -2.06
C ASP A 271 6.17 17.21 -3.00
#